data_AF-A0A017TG02-F1
#
_entry.id   AF-A0A017TG02-F1
#
_cell.length_a   1.000
_cell.length_b   1.000
_cell.length_c   1.000
_cell.angle_alpha   90.00
_cell.angle_beta   90.00
_cell.angle_gamma   90.00
#
_symmetry.space_group_name_H-M   'P 1'
#
loop_
_entity.id
_entity.type
_entity.pdbx_description
1 polymer ?
#
loop_
_entity_poly.entity_id
_entity_poly.type
_entity_poly.pdbx_seq_one_letter_code
_entity_poly.pdbx_strand_id
1 'polypeptide(L)'
;MKHCSTSNDPLSSITPNLTTPNLTTPNLTTPNLTTPSLPRHLPGTRRASQRGFTLVEIGITVAIIGILAAVGVQRVNSYFSQARTAEAKQMIGGISRALLTTFAVKNQEKLGGPTGQDPGMCRDTVAVPTAMASVQRRKYQPSGALNRDYNTGNDLAGWKCIGFSNDQAQYYQYKYNLGLPPVNVDGNGAAQGAPGVSLSRQFAITAKGDVDGDNKFSWFVLTGYAMGVELTVRSGVGIKDAEE
;
A
#
# COMPACT_ATOMS: atom_id res chain seq x y z
N MET A 1 58.55 -36.81 10.22
CA MET A 1 58.05 -35.42 10.17
C MET A 1 56.60 -35.41 10.64
N LYS A 2 56.35 -34.59 11.67
CA LYS A 2 55.08 -33.96 12.11
C LYS A 2 53.92 -34.84 12.60
N HIS A 3 53.80 -34.88 13.94
CA HIS A 3 52.54 -35.02 14.69
C HIS A 3 51.55 -33.89 14.33
N CYS A 4 50.27 -34.21 14.29
CA CYS A 4 49.17 -33.24 14.26
C CYS A 4 48.45 -33.32 15.60
N SER A 5 48.59 -32.25 16.41
CA SER A 5 47.95 -32.11 17.72
C SER A 5 46.68 -31.27 17.57
N THR A 6 45.59 -31.75 18.14
CA THR A 6 44.31 -31.07 18.29
C THR A 6 44.42 -29.90 19.28
N SER A 7 43.97 -28.70 18.89
CA SER A 7 43.71 -27.58 19.81
C SER A 7 42.28 -27.10 19.61
N ASN A 8 41.51 -27.17 20.70
CA ASN A 8 40.20 -26.54 20.86
C ASN A 8 40.43 -25.08 21.27
N ASP A 9 39.84 -24.13 20.55
CA ASP A 9 39.69 -22.75 21.01
C ASP A 9 38.21 -22.32 20.94
N PRO A 10 37.65 -21.71 22.00
CA PRO A 10 36.30 -21.16 21.98
C PRO A 10 36.31 -19.74 21.41
N LEU A 11 35.46 -19.49 20.40
CA LEU A 11 35.21 -18.16 19.85
C LEU A 11 34.52 -17.27 20.89
N SER A 12 35.23 -16.23 21.32
CA SER A 12 34.73 -15.16 22.18
C SER A 12 33.83 -14.21 21.38
N SER A 13 32.65 -13.93 21.95
CA SER A 13 31.66 -12.99 21.46
C SER A 13 32.17 -11.55 21.54
N ILE A 14 32.36 -10.89 20.41
CA ILE A 14 32.67 -9.46 20.34
C ILE A 14 31.34 -8.71 20.27
N THR A 15 30.89 -8.13 21.38
CA THR A 15 29.79 -7.15 21.41
C THR A 15 30.32 -5.78 20.99
N PRO A 16 29.73 -5.07 20.00
CA PRO A 16 30.07 -3.69 19.75
C PRO A 16 29.43 -2.79 20.82
N ASN A 17 30.29 -2.16 21.63
CA ASN A 17 29.93 -1.12 22.59
C ASN A 17 29.66 0.20 21.84
N LEU A 18 28.38 0.57 21.66
CA LEU A 18 28.00 1.89 21.18
C LEU A 18 27.94 2.88 22.35
N THR A 19 29.08 3.49 22.67
CA THR A 19 29.11 4.71 23.48
C THR A 19 28.56 5.88 22.65
N THR A 20 27.46 6.47 23.12
CA THR A 20 26.87 7.70 22.58
C THR A 20 27.86 8.88 22.70
N PRO A 21 28.07 9.70 21.66
CA PRO A 21 28.81 10.95 21.81
C PRO A 21 28.00 11.95 22.63
N ASN A 22 28.64 12.46 23.68
CA ASN A 22 28.15 13.54 24.54
C ASN A 22 28.10 14.86 23.74
N LEU A 23 26.91 15.33 23.36
CA LEU A 23 26.74 16.68 22.81
C LEU A 23 26.67 17.68 23.96
N THR A 24 27.82 18.22 24.35
CA THR A 24 27.88 19.46 25.12
C THR A 24 27.51 20.64 24.22
N THR A 25 26.42 21.32 24.55
CA THR A 25 26.01 22.59 23.91
C THR A 25 27.10 23.66 24.09
N PRO A 26 27.57 24.34 23.04
CA PRO A 26 28.40 25.52 23.21
C PRO A 26 27.56 26.66 23.82
N ASN A 27 28.04 27.21 24.93
CA ASN A 27 27.51 28.41 25.56
C ASN A 27 27.79 29.62 24.66
N LEU A 28 26.80 30.08 23.90
CA LEU A 28 26.87 31.35 23.17
C LEU A 28 26.59 32.50 24.13
N THR A 29 27.65 33.05 24.72
CA THR A 29 27.61 34.41 25.29
C THR A 29 27.46 35.42 24.16
N THR A 30 26.35 36.13 24.13
CA THR A 30 26.09 37.23 23.19
C THR A 30 27.11 38.37 23.37
N PRO A 31 27.81 38.82 22.32
CA PRO A 31 28.54 40.07 22.39
C PRO A 31 27.56 41.25 22.43
N ASN A 32 27.78 42.16 23.37
CA ASN A 32 27.05 43.41 23.49
C ASN A 32 27.43 44.34 22.33
N LEU A 33 26.58 44.42 21.30
CA LEU A 33 26.72 45.36 20.20
C LEU A 33 26.02 46.67 20.55
N THR A 34 26.79 47.67 20.97
CA THR A 34 26.33 49.06 21.03
C THR A 34 26.30 49.63 19.62
N THR A 35 25.10 49.75 19.05
CA THR A 35 24.88 50.39 17.73
C THR A 35 25.06 51.91 17.81
N PRO A 36 25.87 52.54 16.94
CA PRO A 36 25.86 53.99 16.74
C PRO A 36 24.65 54.40 15.88
N SER A 37 23.89 55.38 16.35
CA SER A 37 22.75 55.97 15.62
C SER A 37 23.24 56.99 14.58
N LEU A 38 23.20 56.62 13.30
CA LEU A 38 23.40 57.53 12.16
C LEU A 38 22.06 58.21 11.76
N PRO A 39 22.07 59.50 11.37
CA PRO A 39 20.86 60.22 10.99
C PRO A 39 20.31 59.72 9.65
N ARG A 40 19.01 59.45 9.69
CA ARG A 40 18.13 59.00 8.61
C ARG A 40 18.08 60.03 7.47
N HIS A 41 18.76 59.74 6.37
CA HIS A 41 18.47 60.39 5.08
C HIS A 41 17.47 59.51 4.32
N LEU A 42 16.25 60.00 4.12
CA LEU A 42 15.21 59.37 3.29
C LEU A 42 15.39 59.83 1.84
N PRO A 43 15.76 58.96 0.88
CA PRO A 43 15.56 59.23 -0.54
C PRO A 43 14.13 58.80 -0.90
N GLY A 44 13.42 59.69 -1.57
CA GLY A 44 11.98 59.61 -1.84
C GLY A 44 11.52 58.24 -2.35
N THR A 45 10.52 57.69 -1.66
CA THR A 45 9.64 56.68 -2.22
C THR A 45 9.02 57.27 -3.49
N ARG A 46 9.45 56.81 -4.67
CA ARG A 46 8.64 56.97 -5.88
C ARG A 46 7.26 56.44 -5.52
N ARG A 47 6.24 57.30 -5.52
CA ARG A 47 4.86 56.85 -5.41
C ARG A 47 4.62 55.98 -6.63
N ALA A 48 4.72 54.66 -6.46
CA ALA A 48 4.15 53.73 -7.40
C ALA A 48 2.69 54.13 -7.52
N SER A 49 2.30 54.60 -8.71
CA SER A 49 0.91 54.93 -9.01
C SER A 49 0.08 53.69 -8.67
N GLN A 50 -0.69 53.75 -7.59
CA GLN A 50 -1.62 52.69 -7.24
C GLN A 50 -2.77 52.77 -8.24
N ARG A 51 -2.58 52.14 -9.39
CA ARG A 51 -3.65 51.78 -10.31
C ARG A 51 -4.47 50.71 -9.62
N GLY A 52 -5.64 51.09 -9.10
CA GLY A 52 -6.60 50.15 -8.54
C GLY A 52 -7.22 49.29 -9.64
N PHE A 53 -7.49 48.01 -9.34
CA PHE A 53 -8.25 47.13 -10.22
C PHE A 53 -9.66 47.67 -10.39
N THR A 54 -10.16 47.72 -11.63
CA THR A 54 -11.55 48.10 -11.87
C THR A 54 -12.49 46.94 -11.53
N LEU A 55 -13.72 47.24 -11.12
CA LEU A 55 -14.74 46.21 -10.83
C LEU A 55 -15.03 45.37 -12.08
N VAL A 56 -14.95 45.98 -13.27
CA VAL A 56 -15.10 45.30 -14.57
C VAL A 56 -13.97 44.29 -14.80
N GLU A 57 -12.74 44.66 -14.46
CA GLU A 57 -11.56 43.82 -14.64
C GLU A 57 -11.62 42.59 -13.73
N ILE A 58 -12.01 42.78 -12.46
CA ILE A 58 -12.25 41.65 -11.55
C ILE A 58 -13.46 40.81 -12.01
N GLY A 59 -14.55 41.44 -12.48
CA GLY A 59 -15.75 40.74 -12.92
C GLY A 59 -15.50 39.77 -14.08
N ILE A 60 -14.75 40.21 -15.10
CA ILE A 60 -14.38 39.36 -16.23
C ILE A 60 -13.43 38.24 -15.79
N THR A 61 -12.44 38.53 -14.95
CA THR A 61 -11.51 37.49 -14.46
C THR A 61 -12.24 36.40 -13.69
N VAL A 62 -13.15 36.76 -12.77
CA VAL A 62 -13.93 35.77 -12.01
C VAL A 62 -14.86 34.98 -12.93
N ALA A 63 -15.46 35.61 -13.95
CA ALA A 63 -16.29 34.91 -14.93
C ALA A 63 -15.47 33.86 -15.72
N ILE A 64 -14.28 34.22 -16.19
CA ILE A 64 -13.38 33.28 -16.91
C ILE A 64 -12.91 32.16 -15.98
N ILE A 65 -12.46 32.48 -14.75
CA ILE A 65 -12.04 31.48 -13.76
C ILE A 65 -13.20 30.53 -13.41
N GLY A 66 -14.43 31.04 -13.31
CA GLY A 66 -15.61 30.22 -13.04
C GLY A 66 -15.85 29.15 -14.11
N ILE A 67 -15.77 29.54 -15.40
CA ILE A 67 -15.90 28.60 -16.52
C ILE A 67 -14.75 27.58 -16.53
N LEU A 68 -13.51 28.05 -16.34
CA LEU A 68 -12.34 27.17 -16.30
C LEU A 68 -12.39 26.17 -15.14
N ALA A 69 -12.82 26.61 -13.96
CA ALA A 69 -12.98 25.75 -12.80
C ALA A 69 -14.03 24.66 -13.04
N ALA A 70 -15.18 25.00 -13.62
CA ALA A 70 -16.25 24.05 -13.90
C ALA A 70 -15.78 22.90 -14.83
N VAL A 71 -15.02 23.21 -15.88
CA VAL A 71 -14.47 22.20 -16.80
C VAL A 71 -13.30 21.44 -16.17
N GLY A 72 -12.47 22.13 -15.38
CA GLY A 72 -11.29 21.55 -14.74
C GLY A 72 -11.63 20.46 -13.71
N VAL A 73 -12.68 20.65 -12.91
CA VAL A 73 -13.08 19.71 -11.85
C VAL A 73 -13.36 18.31 -12.38
N GLN A 74 -14.12 18.17 -13.47
CA GLN A 74 -14.49 16.87 -14.02
C GLN A 74 -13.25 16.08 -14.51
N ARG A 75 -12.26 16.77 -15.08
CA ARG A 75 -11.02 16.13 -15.55
C ARG A 75 -10.13 15.65 -14.41
N VAL A 76 -10.04 16.42 -13.33
CA VAL A 76 -9.23 16.05 -12.15
C VAL A 76 -9.84 14.83 -11.45
N ASN A 77 -11.16 14.74 -11.36
CA ASN A 77 -11.83 13.60 -10.73
C ASN A 77 -11.58 12.27 -11.45
N SER A 78 -11.59 12.27 -12.79
CA SER A 78 -11.30 11.07 -13.58
C SER A 78 -9.84 10.64 -13.44
N TYR A 79 -8.90 11.59 -13.36
CA TYR A 79 -7.48 11.29 -13.10
C TYR A 79 -7.29 10.60 -11.74
N PHE A 80 -7.95 11.10 -10.69
CA PHE A 80 -7.87 10.46 -9.38
C PHE A 80 -8.46 9.05 -9.39
N SER A 81 -9.62 8.85 -10.03
CA SER A 81 -10.24 7.52 -10.18
C SER A 81 -9.31 6.52 -10.89
N GLN A 82 -8.65 6.95 -11.96
CA GLN A 82 -7.65 6.13 -12.65
C GLN A 82 -6.44 5.82 -11.77
N ALA A 83 -5.92 6.80 -11.02
CA ALA A 83 -4.80 6.58 -10.11
C ALA A 83 -5.15 5.57 -9.01
N ARG A 84 -6.38 5.62 -8.47
CA ARG A 84 -6.87 4.65 -7.48
C ARG A 84 -7.01 3.26 -8.08
N THR A 85 -7.51 3.15 -9.31
CA THR A 85 -7.57 1.89 -10.05
C THR A 85 -6.17 1.30 -10.30
N ALA A 86 -5.20 2.15 -10.62
CA ALA A 86 -3.81 1.74 -10.82
C ALA A 86 -3.18 1.21 -9.51
N GLU A 87 -3.45 1.85 -8.37
CA GLU A 87 -3.02 1.37 -7.05
C GLU A 87 -3.54 -0.05 -6.78
N ALA A 88 -4.85 -0.29 -6.97
CA ALA A 88 -5.45 -1.60 -6.74
C ALA A 88 -4.80 -2.70 -7.61
N LYS A 89 -4.59 -2.41 -8.89
CA LYS A 89 -3.93 -3.35 -9.83
C LYS A 89 -2.47 -3.61 -9.43
N GLN A 90 -1.73 -2.56 -9.03
CA GLN A 90 -0.35 -2.70 -8.59
C GLN A 90 -0.25 -3.55 -7.32
N MET A 91 -1.10 -3.29 -6.33
CA MET A 91 -1.15 -4.03 -5.07
C MET A 91 -1.52 -5.49 -5.29
N ILE A 92 -2.60 -5.78 -6.03
CA ILE A 92 -3.00 -7.16 -6.35
C ILE A 92 -1.89 -7.89 -7.12
N GLY A 93 -1.25 -7.23 -8.08
CA GLY A 93 -0.11 -7.80 -8.80
C GLY A 93 1.10 -8.08 -7.89
N GLY A 94 1.36 -7.21 -6.91
CA GLY A 94 2.38 -7.43 -5.88
C GLY A 94 2.08 -8.65 -5.02
N ILE A 95 0.84 -8.76 -4.53
CA ILE A 95 0.38 -9.92 -3.74
C ILE A 95 0.50 -11.21 -4.55
N SER A 96 0.10 -11.20 -5.83
CA SER A 96 0.20 -12.37 -6.71
C SER A 96 1.64 -12.83 -6.92
N ARG A 97 2.59 -11.90 -7.09
CA ARG A 97 4.02 -12.24 -7.26
C ARG A 97 4.62 -12.83 -5.99
N ALA A 98 4.27 -12.29 -4.83
CA ALA A 98 4.68 -12.83 -3.53
C ALA A 98 4.14 -14.26 -3.35
N LEU A 99 2.85 -14.46 -3.64
CA LEU A 99 2.22 -15.77 -3.60
C LEU A 99 2.90 -16.78 -4.55
N LEU A 100 3.18 -16.39 -5.79
CA LEU A 100 3.89 -17.23 -6.77
C LEU A 100 5.25 -17.69 -6.23
N THR A 101 5.99 -16.77 -5.61
CA THR A 101 7.31 -17.05 -5.03
C THR A 101 7.21 -18.02 -3.87
N THR A 102 6.32 -17.74 -2.92
CA THR A 102 6.13 -18.60 -1.74
C THR A 102 5.58 -19.98 -2.12
N PHE A 103 4.66 -20.04 -3.08
CA PHE A 103 4.12 -21.30 -3.59
C PHE A 103 5.23 -22.18 -4.16
N ALA A 104 6.14 -21.62 -4.97
CA ALA A 104 7.23 -22.38 -5.56
C ALA A 104 8.17 -22.97 -4.49
N VAL A 105 8.60 -22.16 -3.52
CA VAL A 105 9.47 -22.60 -2.41
C VAL A 105 8.79 -23.70 -1.60
N LYS A 106 7.55 -23.48 -1.19
CA LYS A 106 6.82 -24.42 -0.35
C LYS A 106 6.47 -25.72 -1.07
N ASN A 107 6.21 -25.68 -2.38
CA ASN A 107 6.02 -26.91 -3.16
C ASN A 107 7.27 -27.78 -3.17
N GLN A 108 8.46 -27.17 -3.31
CA GLN A 108 9.73 -27.90 -3.27
C GLN A 108 9.94 -28.57 -1.91
N GLU A 109 9.63 -27.86 -0.83
CA GLU A 109 9.74 -28.36 0.54
C GLU A 109 8.57 -29.28 0.95
N LYS A 110 7.60 -29.51 0.04
CA LYS A 110 6.35 -30.25 0.30
C LYS A 110 5.56 -29.70 1.50
N LEU A 111 5.64 -28.40 1.74
CA LEU A 111 4.92 -27.70 2.79
C LEU A 111 3.57 -27.20 2.24
N GLY A 112 2.44 -27.76 2.68
CA GLY A 112 1.12 -27.18 2.35
C GLY A 112 -0.09 -28.05 2.71
N GLY A 113 -1.21 -27.37 3.03
CA GLY A 113 -2.57 -27.91 3.21
C GLY A 113 -2.80 -28.88 4.40
N PRO A 114 -3.98 -28.88 5.05
CA PRO A 114 -4.25 -29.67 6.27
C PRO A 114 -4.14 -31.20 6.10
N THR A 115 -4.06 -31.72 4.87
CA THR A 115 -3.89 -33.16 4.57
C THR A 115 -2.59 -33.49 3.85
N GLY A 116 -1.70 -32.51 3.59
CA GLY A 116 -0.45 -32.73 2.83
C GLY A 116 -0.64 -33.04 1.33
N GLN A 117 -1.88 -33.00 0.81
CA GLN A 117 -2.20 -33.31 -0.59
C GLN A 117 -2.12 -32.10 -1.53
N ASP A 118 -2.04 -30.88 -0.98
CA ASP A 118 -1.92 -29.64 -1.76
C ASP A 118 -0.73 -28.79 -1.28
N PRO A 119 0.52 -29.20 -1.62
CA PRO A 119 1.72 -28.47 -1.25
C PRO A 119 1.71 -27.04 -1.80
N GLY A 120 2.32 -26.13 -1.05
CA GLY A 120 2.57 -24.74 -1.43
C GLY A 120 1.42 -23.74 -1.35
N MET A 121 0.18 -24.19 -1.12
CA MET A 121 -0.94 -23.28 -0.94
C MET A 121 -0.96 -22.65 0.47
N CYS A 122 -1.33 -21.38 0.54
CA CYS A 122 -1.58 -20.66 1.78
C CYS A 122 -3.06 -20.71 2.15
N ARG A 123 -3.36 -20.76 3.46
CA ARG A 123 -4.73 -20.51 3.94
C ARG A 123 -5.05 -19.01 3.95
N ASP A 124 -6.34 -18.72 4.05
CA ASP A 124 -6.93 -17.38 4.04
C ASP A 124 -6.21 -16.34 4.89
N THR A 125 -6.27 -15.09 4.43
CA THR A 125 -5.83 -13.93 5.18
C THR A 125 -7.00 -13.21 5.85
N VAL A 126 -6.68 -12.47 6.92
CA VAL A 126 -7.58 -11.42 7.40
C VAL A 126 -7.55 -10.26 6.40
N ALA A 127 -8.68 -9.58 6.23
CA ALA A 127 -8.71 -8.41 5.35
C ALA A 127 -7.92 -7.26 5.98
N VAL A 128 -7.22 -6.48 5.13
CA VAL A 128 -6.39 -5.34 5.56
C VAL A 128 -6.81 -4.08 4.80
N PRO A 129 -7.30 -3.03 5.49
CA PRO A 129 -7.70 -3.04 6.90
C PRO A 129 -8.85 -4.02 7.16
N THR A 130 -9.05 -4.46 8.41
CA THR A 130 -10.15 -5.38 8.75
C THR A 130 -11.53 -4.73 8.57
N ALA A 131 -11.67 -3.46 8.93
CA ALA A 131 -12.91 -2.71 8.77
C ALA A 131 -12.95 -1.99 7.42
N MET A 132 -14.01 -2.23 6.63
CA MET A 132 -14.22 -1.55 5.35
C MET A 132 -14.34 -0.03 5.49
N ALA A 133 -14.93 0.45 6.59
CA ALA A 133 -15.07 1.88 6.86
C ALA A 133 -13.72 2.62 6.94
N SER A 134 -12.61 1.91 7.18
CA SER A 134 -11.26 2.50 7.24
C SER A 134 -10.74 2.98 5.90
N VAL A 135 -11.30 2.51 4.79
CA VAL A 135 -10.94 2.93 3.42
C VAL A 135 -12.05 3.68 2.68
N GLN A 136 -13.20 3.91 3.32
CA GLN A 136 -14.29 4.69 2.74
C GLN A 136 -13.89 6.16 2.61
N ARG A 137 -13.78 6.66 1.37
CA ARG A 137 -13.35 8.04 1.03
C ARG A 137 -12.00 8.47 1.62
N ARG A 138 -11.16 7.55 2.10
CA ARG A 138 -9.88 7.89 2.73
C ARG A 138 -8.85 6.78 2.53
N LYS A 139 -7.59 7.14 2.75
CA LYS A 139 -6.51 6.14 2.80
C LYS A 139 -6.40 5.53 4.19
N TYR A 140 -6.21 4.23 4.23
CA TYR A 140 -5.78 3.51 5.42
C TYR A 140 -4.26 3.36 5.41
N GLN A 141 -3.61 3.56 6.57
CA GLN A 141 -2.18 3.34 6.74
C GLN A 141 -1.96 2.02 7.48
N PRO A 142 -1.47 0.96 6.80
CA PRO A 142 -1.15 -0.29 7.46
C PRO A 142 -0.05 -0.14 8.51
N SER A 143 -0.13 -0.94 9.55
CA SER A 143 0.86 -1.04 10.61
C SER A 143 1.90 -2.12 10.30
N GLY A 144 3.18 -1.75 10.42
CA GLY A 144 4.31 -2.68 10.36
C GLY A 144 4.52 -3.51 11.64
N ALA A 145 3.67 -3.35 12.67
CA ALA A 145 3.83 -4.05 13.94
C ALA A 145 3.56 -5.56 13.80
N LEU A 146 4.19 -6.36 14.66
CA LEU A 146 3.99 -7.81 14.70
C LEU A 146 2.52 -8.17 14.91
N ASN A 147 2.02 -9.14 14.14
CA ASN A 147 0.63 -9.61 14.18
C ASN A 147 -0.41 -8.51 13.91
N ARG A 148 -0.04 -7.50 13.11
CA ARG A 148 -0.94 -6.47 12.61
C ARG A 148 -0.95 -6.44 11.10
N ASP A 149 -2.11 -6.19 10.51
CA ASP A 149 -2.29 -6.02 9.07
C ASP A 149 -1.59 -7.12 8.25
N TYR A 150 -0.64 -6.74 7.39
CA TYR A 150 0.12 -7.66 6.55
C TYR A 150 1.15 -8.51 7.30
N ASN A 151 1.32 -8.30 8.61
CA ASN A 151 2.21 -9.07 9.47
C ASN A 151 1.45 -10.11 10.31
N THR A 152 0.23 -10.48 9.92
CA THR A 152 -0.60 -11.50 10.59
C THR A 152 -0.43 -12.89 9.96
N GLY A 153 -0.68 -13.93 10.76
CA GLY A 153 -0.60 -15.33 10.32
C GLY A 153 0.69 -16.04 10.73
N ASN A 154 0.96 -17.14 10.04
CA ASN A 154 2.10 -18.04 10.22
C ASN A 154 2.53 -18.61 8.85
N ASP A 155 3.42 -19.60 8.84
CA ASP A 155 3.95 -20.16 7.59
C ASP A 155 2.92 -20.90 6.74
N LEU A 156 1.76 -21.26 7.28
CA LEU A 156 0.71 -22.00 6.54
C LEU A 156 -0.54 -21.16 6.26
N ALA A 157 -0.69 -20.01 6.91
CA ALA A 157 -1.90 -19.20 6.86
C ALA A 157 -1.63 -17.71 7.02
N GLY A 158 -2.46 -16.87 6.40
CA GLY A 158 -2.38 -15.42 6.58
C GLY A 158 -1.28 -14.77 5.76
N TRP A 159 -1.10 -13.46 5.96
CA TRP A 159 -0.22 -12.64 5.14
C TRP A 159 1.26 -13.04 5.26
N LYS A 160 1.67 -13.59 6.41
CA LYS A 160 3.01 -14.20 6.56
C LYS A 160 3.23 -15.37 5.60
N CYS A 161 2.23 -16.23 5.39
CA CYS A 161 2.32 -17.30 4.40
C CYS A 161 2.39 -16.74 2.99
N ILE A 162 1.61 -15.70 2.67
CA ILE A 162 1.65 -15.09 1.34
C ILE A 162 3.03 -14.47 1.05
N GLY A 163 3.73 -14.00 2.08
CA GLY A 163 5.02 -13.33 1.94
C GLY A 163 4.91 -11.91 1.39
N PHE A 164 3.72 -11.31 1.48
CA PHE A 164 3.46 -9.94 1.03
C PHE A 164 3.32 -8.99 2.23
N SER A 165 3.93 -7.82 2.14
CA SER A 165 3.72 -6.71 3.08
C SER A 165 3.59 -5.38 2.34
N ASN A 166 2.84 -4.47 2.96
CA ASN A 166 2.73 -3.08 2.53
C ASN A 166 2.62 -2.19 3.78
N ASP A 167 3.46 -1.18 3.86
CA ASP A 167 3.48 -0.16 4.91
C ASP A 167 3.16 1.23 4.35
N GLN A 168 2.63 1.32 3.12
CA GLN A 168 2.19 2.55 2.48
C GLN A 168 0.67 2.70 2.56
N ALA A 169 0.22 3.95 2.59
CA ALA A 169 -1.19 4.28 2.65
C ALA A 169 -1.97 3.80 1.41
N GLN A 170 -3.11 3.13 1.62
CA GLN A 170 -3.90 2.44 0.59
C GLN A 170 -5.39 2.86 0.57
N TYR A 171 -6.03 2.84 -0.59
CA TYR A 171 -7.46 3.16 -0.80
C TYR A 171 -8.41 1.95 -0.74
N TYR A 172 -7.89 0.74 -0.75
CA TYR A 172 -8.70 -0.47 -0.81
C TYR A 172 -8.43 -1.38 0.38
N GLN A 173 -9.41 -2.18 0.75
CA GLN A 173 -9.23 -3.36 1.59
C GLN A 173 -8.76 -4.51 0.71
N TYR A 174 -7.66 -5.16 1.09
CA TYR A 174 -7.14 -6.33 0.39
C TYR A 174 -7.38 -7.60 1.21
N LYS A 175 -7.70 -8.70 0.52
CA LYS A 175 -7.84 -10.02 1.13
C LYS A 175 -7.40 -11.10 0.15
N TYR A 176 -6.72 -12.12 0.64
CA TYR A 176 -6.52 -13.38 -0.06
C TYR A 176 -7.39 -14.46 0.59
N ASN A 177 -8.02 -15.28 -0.24
CA ASN A 177 -8.72 -16.47 0.21
C ASN A 177 -8.39 -17.67 -0.67
N LEU A 178 -8.30 -18.83 -0.04
CA LEU A 178 -8.29 -20.11 -0.72
C LEU A 178 -9.69 -20.37 -1.29
N GLY A 179 -9.77 -20.99 -2.45
CA GLY A 179 -11.01 -21.22 -3.18
C GLY A 179 -11.45 -20.04 -4.05
N LEU A 180 -12.76 -19.84 -4.14
CA LEU A 180 -13.41 -18.91 -5.06
C LEU A 180 -13.45 -17.48 -4.51
N PRO A 181 -13.42 -16.44 -5.36
CA PRO A 181 -13.66 -15.08 -4.89
C PRO A 181 -15.08 -14.94 -4.32
N PRO A 182 -15.29 -14.02 -3.37
CA PRO A 182 -16.61 -13.74 -2.78
C PRO A 182 -17.58 -13.10 -3.77
N VAL A 183 -17.08 -12.56 -4.89
CA VAL A 183 -17.87 -11.91 -5.93
C VAL A 183 -17.42 -12.40 -7.30
N ASN A 184 -18.37 -12.53 -8.22
CA ASN A 184 -18.06 -12.68 -9.64
C ASN A 184 -17.96 -11.29 -10.27
N VAL A 185 -16.79 -10.94 -10.78
CA VAL A 185 -16.55 -9.65 -11.43
C VAL A 185 -16.58 -9.72 -12.96
N ASP A 186 -16.58 -10.93 -13.52
CA ASP A 186 -16.48 -11.16 -14.97
C ASP A 186 -17.83 -11.51 -15.62
N GLY A 187 -18.92 -11.55 -14.85
CA GLY A 187 -20.26 -11.83 -15.36
C GLY A 187 -21.34 -11.92 -14.28
N ASN A 188 -22.56 -12.26 -14.72
CA ASN A 188 -23.71 -12.42 -13.83
C ASN A 188 -23.68 -13.82 -13.16
N GLY A 189 -23.95 -13.85 -11.85
CA GLY A 189 -24.09 -15.10 -11.08
C GLY A 189 -22.94 -15.37 -10.09
N ALA A 190 -22.94 -16.57 -9.50
CA ALA A 190 -21.91 -16.97 -8.54
C ALA A 190 -20.52 -17.05 -9.21
N ALA A 191 -19.47 -16.78 -8.44
CA ALA A 191 -18.09 -16.95 -8.89
C ALA A 191 -17.87 -18.39 -9.34
N GLN A 192 -17.32 -18.57 -10.54
CA GLN A 192 -17.03 -19.90 -11.10
C GLN A 192 -15.55 -20.23 -10.93
N GLY A 193 -15.28 -21.47 -10.53
CA GLY A 193 -13.92 -21.97 -10.40
C GLY A 193 -13.34 -22.44 -11.74
N ALA A 194 -12.05 -22.73 -11.74
CA ALA A 194 -11.40 -23.41 -12.86
C ALA A 194 -12.01 -24.82 -13.04
N PRO A 195 -12.47 -25.18 -14.26
CA PRO A 195 -13.06 -26.50 -14.51
C PRO A 195 -12.08 -27.63 -14.17
N GLY A 196 -12.53 -28.62 -13.41
CA GLY A 196 -11.74 -29.80 -13.04
C GLY A 196 -10.67 -29.56 -11.96
N VAL A 197 -10.64 -28.40 -11.30
CA VAL A 197 -9.69 -28.10 -10.23
C VAL A 197 -10.40 -28.03 -8.88
N SER A 198 -9.87 -28.73 -7.87
CA SER A 198 -10.40 -28.66 -6.49
C SER A 198 -10.30 -27.23 -5.93
N LEU A 199 -11.27 -26.80 -5.13
CA LEU A 199 -11.25 -25.50 -4.45
C LEU A 199 -10.03 -25.30 -3.53
N SER A 200 -9.47 -26.39 -2.99
CA SER A 200 -8.23 -26.36 -2.21
C SER A 200 -6.99 -25.96 -3.02
N ARG A 201 -7.11 -25.97 -4.35
CA ARG A 201 -6.06 -25.57 -5.30
C ARG A 201 -6.43 -24.31 -6.07
N GLN A 202 -7.50 -23.64 -5.71
CA GLN A 202 -7.90 -22.36 -6.29
C GLN A 202 -7.65 -21.26 -5.26
N PHE A 203 -7.50 -20.03 -5.72
CA PHE A 203 -7.40 -18.88 -4.84
C PHE A 203 -7.98 -17.64 -5.48
N ALA A 204 -8.27 -16.66 -4.64
CA ALA A 204 -8.61 -15.32 -5.04
C ALA A 204 -7.87 -14.28 -4.19
N ILE A 205 -7.40 -13.24 -4.85
CA ILE A 205 -6.93 -11.98 -4.26
C ILE A 205 -7.98 -10.94 -4.62
N THR A 206 -8.48 -10.24 -3.62
CA THR A 206 -9.51 -9.22 -3.79
C THR A 206 -9.04 -7.87 -3.28
N ALA A 207 -9.42 -6.81 -3.98
CA ALA A 207 -9.43 -5.45 -3.47
C ALA A 207 -10.86 -4.92 -3.49
N LYS A 208 -11.35 -4.46 -2.34
CA LYS A 208 -12.68 -3.87 -2.16
C LYS A 208 -12.55 -2.45 -1.66
N GLY A 209 -13.25 -1.49 -2.26
CA GLY A 209 -13.19 -0.09 -1.83
C GLY A 209 -14.42 0.71 -2.28
N ASP A 210 -14.77 1.72 -1.49
CA ASP A 210 -15.78 2.72 -1.80
C ASP A 210 -15.07 4.05 -2.02
N VAL A 211 -14.82 4.33 -3.29
CA VAL A 211 -13.73 5.19 -3.74
C VAL A 211 -14.24 6.62 -3.96
N ASP A 212 -15.48 6.78 -4.35
CA ASP A 212 -16.27 8.02 -4.47
C ASP A 212 -17.23 8.23 -3.28
N GLY A 213 -17.45 7.20 -2.47
CA GLY A 213 -18.18 7.27 -1.21
C GLY A 213 -19.69 7.24 -1.35
N ASP A 214 -20.17 6.84 -2.51
CA ASP A 214 -21.60 6.66 -2.78
C ASP A 214 -22.17 5.38 -2.11
N ASN A 215 -21.37 4.72 -1.26
CA ASN A 215 -21.64 3.42 -0.64
C ASN A 215 -21.71 2.25 -1.64
N LYS A 216 -21.26 2.44 -2.88
CA LYS A 216 -21.07 1.38 -3.86
C LYS A 216 -19.63 0.91 -3.85
N PHE A 217 -19.44 -0.41 -3.92
CA PHE A 217 -18.10 -0.99 -3.81
C PHE A 217 -17.56 -1.37 -5.18
N SER A 218 -16.37 -0.87 -5.48
CA SER A 218 -15.55 -1.35 -6.59
C SER A 218 -14.76 -2.59 -6.15
N TRP A 219 -14.75 -3.61 -7.01
CA TRP A 219 -14.01 -4.85 -6.77
C TRP A 219 -12.94 -5.07 -7.84
N PHE A 220 -11.74 -5.44 -7.39
CA PHE A 220 -10.71 -5.98 -8.25
C PHE A 220 -10.42 -7.39 -7.78
N VAL A 221 -10.47 -8.35 -8.69
CA VAL A 221 -10.30 -9.76 -8.34
C VAL A 221 -9.24 -10.38 -9.22
N LEU A 222 -8.26 -10.99 -8.61
CA LEU A 222 -7.34 -11.87 -9.31
C LEU A 222 -7.54 -13.26 -8.76
N THR A 223 -7.99 -14.16 -9.62
CA THR A 223 -8.14 -15.57 -9.31
C THR A 223 -6.94 -16.34 -9.84
N GLY A 224 -6.76 -17.54 -9.35
CA GLY A 224 -5.79 -18.44 -9.92
C GLY A 224 -5.96 -19.83 -9.36
N TYR A 225 -5.18 -20.76 -9.88
CA TYR A 225 -5.22 -22.14 -9.45
C TYR A 225 -3.89 -22.83 -9.65
N ALA A 226 -3.66 -23.87 -8.87
CA ALA A 226 -2.46 -24.69 -8.93
C ALA A 226 -2.73 -25.99 -9.69
N MET A 227 -1.92 -26.29 -10.71
CA MET A 227 -1.89 -27.59 -11.39
C MET A 227 -0.51 -28.22 -11.14
N GLY A 228 -0.45 -29.27 -10.31
CA GLY A 228 0.82 -29.85 -9.89
C GLY A 228 1.68 -28.84 -9.11
N VAL A 229 2.84 -28.48 -9.66
CA VAL A 229 3.80 -27.53 -9.05
C VAL A 229 3.77 -26.14 -9.70
N GLU A 230 2.82 -25.90 -10.61
CA GLU A 230 2.66 -24.62 -11.30
C GLU A 230 1.41 -23.89 -10.80
N LEU A 231 1.52 -22.57 -10.65
CA LEU A 231 0.43 -21.69 -10.25
C LEU A 231 0.04 -20.80 -11.45
N THR A 232 -1.18 -20.96 -11.93
CA THR A 232 -1.75 -20.16 -13.02
C THR A 232 -2.61 -19.03 -12.47
N VAL A 233 -2.54 -17.85 -13.08
CA VAL A 233 -3.25 -16.64 -12.66
C VAL A 233 -4.24 -16.18 -13.75
N ARG A 234 -5.41 -15.72 -13.34
CA ARG A 234 -6.45 -15.08 -14.17
C ARG A 234 -6.99 -13.85 -13.45
N SER A 235 -6.90 -12.68 -14.07
CA SER A 235 -7.43 -11.43 -13.51
C SER A 235 -8.82 -11.10 -14.05
N GLY A 236 -9.70 -10.62 -13.18
CA GLY A 236 -11.00 -10.04 -13.49
C GLY A 236 -11.18 -8.67 -12.81
N VAL A 237 -12.00 -7.79 -13.38
CA VAL A 237 -12.28 -6.47 -12.81
C VAL A 237 -13.76 -6.16 -12.95
N GLY A 238 -14.41 -5.74 -11.86
CA GLY A 238 -15.84 -5.48 -11.88
C GLY A 238 -16.32 -4.64 -10.70
N ILE A 239 -17.42 -3.93 -10.89
CA ILE A 239 -18.04 -3.11 -9.84
C ILE A 239 -19.30 -3.88 -9.41
N LYS A 240 -19.44 -4.14 -8.11
CA LYS A 240 -20.62 -4.81 -7.57
C LYS A 240 -21.15 -4.06 -6.37
N ASP A 241 -22.40 -3.62 -6.47
CA ASP A 241 -23.13 -3.04 -5.36
C ASP A 241 -23.35 -4.13 -4.30
N ALA A 242 -23.09 -3.83 -3.03
CA ALA A 242 -23.20 -4.80 -1.93
C ALA A 242 -24.66 -5.17 -1.58
N GLU A 243 -25.64 -4.75 -2.38
CA GLU A 243 -27.05 -5.06 -2.19
C GLU A 243 -27.57 -6.22 -3.07
N GLU A 244 -26.69 -7.02 -3.68
CA GLU A 244 -27.11 -8.28 -4.35
C GLU A 244 -26.23 -9.48 -4.01
#